data_AF-A0A0S4KN82-F1
#
_entry.id   AF-A0A0S4KN82-F1
#
_cell.length_a   1.000
_cell.length_b   1.000
_cell.length_c   1.000
_cell.angle_alpha   90.00
_cell.angle_beta   90.00
_cell.angle_gamma   90.00
#
_symmetry.space_group_name_H-M   'P 1'
#
loop_
_entity.id
_entity.type
_entity.pdbx_description
1 polymer ?
#
loop_
_entity_poly.entity_id
_entity_poly.type
_entity_poly.pdbx_seq_one_letter_code
_entity_poly.pdbx_strand_id
1 'polypeptide(L)'
;MSSWRDIVTKAEALKDKEDVQGTFSLLSNAVYDNHQHHSELLWRLGRAHYDVAQESTDKKYVEAQCRKGLDRVAESLAAEEASAGAHKWKGILLGCVSDFIPTKEKIASTYVMKQHFERSIELNERDSTAHHCLAKWCWAMNQISWIERQAANVLFGKPPTCSLEQCKDSLLRSDAIDKTVHNQIMLGDVTLRMGNREESAKWYSSAASLPAVSLNQQRQQQEAAKKLASL
;
A
#
# COMPACT_ATOMS: atom_id res chain seq x y z
N MET A 1 0.06 30.12 -14.02
CA MET A 1 0.00 28.68 -13.70
C MET A 1 -0.44 28.54 -12.25
N SER A 2 -1.32 27.57 -11.92
CA SER A 2 -1.69 27.31 -10.51
C SER A 2 -0.46 26.90 -9.72
N SER A 3 -0.37 27.27 -8.44
CA SER A 3 0.74 26.84 -7.59
C SER A 3 0.66 25.33 -7.33
N TRP A 4 1.79 24.68 -7.05
CA TRP A 4 1.79 23.26 -6.70
C TRP A 4 0.90 22.95 -5.50
N ARG A 5 0.76 23.89 -4.54
CA ARG A 5 -0.12 23.76 -3.38
C ARG A 5 -1.60 23.71 -3.79
N ASP A 6 -2.02 24.56 -4.72
CA ASP A 6 -3.40 24.56 -5.23
C ASP A 6 -3.71 23.26 -5.98
N ILE A 7 -2.75 22.76 -6.74
CA ILE A 7 -2.88 21.50 -7.48
C ILE A 7 -2.99 20.33 -6.52
N VAL A 8 -2.15 20.27 -5.48
CA VAL A 8 -2.24 19.26 -4.41
C VAL A 8 -3.60 19.30 -3.73
N THR A 9 -4.08 20.47 -3.31
CA THR A 9 -5.39 20.61 -2.65
C THR A 9 -6.53 20.10 -3.55
N LYS A 10 -6.51 20.44 -4.84
CA LYS A 10 -7.50 19.95 -5.81
C LYS A 10 -7.40 18.44 -6.03
N ALA A 11 -6.18 17.89 -6.12
CA ALA A 11 -5.96 16.47 -6.31
C ALA A 11 -6.45 15.64 -5.11
N GLU A 12 -6.22 16.08 -3.88
CA GLU A 12 -6.77 15.41 -2.70
C GLU A 12 -8.30 15.49 -2.66
N ALA A 13 -8.89 16.64 -3.02
CA ALA A 13 -10.35 16.77 -3.08
C ALA A 13 -11.01 15.88 -4.14
N LEU A 14 -10.33 15.61 -5.27
CA LEU A 14 -10.78 14.66 -6.29
C LEU A 14 -10.63 13.22 -5.79
N LYS A 15 -9.51 12.89 -5.15
CA LYS A 15 -9.30 11.58 -4.52
C LYS A 15 -10.36 11.27 -3.48
N ASP A 16 -10.73 12.22 -2.64
CA ASP A 16 -11.75 12.01 -1.59
C ASP A 16 -13.15 11.77 -2.16
N LYS A 17 -13.36 12.12 -3.43
CA LYS A 17 -14.56 11.78 -4.23
C LYS A 17 -14.40 10.51 -5.06
N GLU A 18 -13.28 9.80 -4.90
CA GLU A 18 -12.89 8.64 -5.71
C GLU A 18 -12.80 8.92 -7.22
N ASP A 19 -12.55 10.18 -7.62
CA ASP A 19 -12.34 10.55 -9.02
C ASP A 19 -10.90 10.27 -9.45
N VAL A 20 -10.64 8.99 -9.74
CA VAL A 20 -9.32 8.47 -10.12
C VAL A 20 -8.83 9.13 -11.41
N GLN A 21 -9.67 9.19 -12.44
CA GLN A 21 -9.32 9.74 -13.76
C GLN A 21 -9.08 11.26 -13.71
N GLY A 22 -9.91 11.99 -12.97
CA GLY A 22 -9.74 13.42 -12.75
C GLY A 22 -8.46 13.73 -11.98
N THR A 23 -8.18 12.97 -10.92
CA THR A 23 -6.94 13.08 -10.14
C THR A 23 -5.71 12.84 -11.02
N PHE A 24 -5.72 11.75 -11.81
CA PHE A 24 -4.64 11.40 -12.73
C PHE A 24 -4.41 12.47 -13.79
N SER A 25 -5.48 12.96 -14.42
CA SER A 25 -5.40 13.98 -15.47
C SER A 25 -4.83 15.30 -14.94
N LEU A 26 -5.29 15.74 -13.77
CA LEU A 26 -4.82 16.97 -13.12
C LEU A 26 -3.32 16.91 -12.81
N LEU A 27 -2.86 15.82 -12.19
CA LEU A 27 -1.46 15.64 -11.82
C LEU A 27 -0.56 15.43 -13.03
N SER A 28 -1.04 14.70 -14.04
CA SER A 28 -0.32 14.50 -15.31
C SER A 28 -0.12 15.83 -16.04
N ASN A 29 -1.14 16.66 -16.14
CA ASN A 29 -1.02 17.98 -16.76
C ASN A 29 -0.05 18.89 -15.99
N ALA A 30 -0.07 18.84 -14.65
CA ALA A 30 0.86 19.60 -13.83
C ALA A 30 2.34 19.19 -14.07
N VAL A 31 2.63 17.90 -14.05
CA VAL A 31 4.00 17.39 -14.13
C VAL A 31 4.50 17.32 -15.58
N TYR A 32 3.72 16.77 -16.51
CA TYR A 32 4.17 16.52 -17.88
C TYR A 32 4.01 17.73 -18.80
N ASP A 33 2.87 18.42 -18.76
CA ASP A 33 2.59 19.51 -19.71
C ASP A 33 3.11 20.86 -19.19
N ASN A 34 2.98 21.10 -17.89
CA ASN A 34 3.42 22.34 -17.25
C ASN A 34 4.79 22.24 -16.57
N HIS A 35 5.46 21.07 -16.66
CA HIS A 35 6.79 20.83 -16.10
C HIS A 35 6.95 21.21 -14.62
N GLN A 36 5.91 21.02 -13.80
CA GLN A 36 5.98 21.27 -12.35
C GLN A 36 6.49 20.04 -11.58
N HIS A 37 7.81 19.90 -11.49
CA HIS A 37 8.48 18.76 -10.85
C HIS A 37 8.69 18.96 -9.34
N HIS A 38 7.65 19.37 -8.62
CA HIS A 38 7.72 19.50 -7.16
C HIS A 38 7.52 18.12 -6.51
N SER A 39 8.28 17.80 -5.46
CA SER A 39 8.22 16.48 -4.79
C SER A 39 6.79 16.07 -4.41
N GLU A 40 6.01 17.00 -3.84
CA GLU A 40 4.60 16.76 -3.48
C GLU A 40 3.66 16.44 -4.66
N LEU A 41 4.00 16.88 -5.88
CA LEU A 41 3.25 16.52 -7.09
C LEU A 41 3.71 15.16 -7.63
N LEU A 42 5.02 14.92 -7.61
CA LEU A 42 5.63 13.71 -8.17
C LEU A 42 5.16 12.44 -7.46
N TRP A 43 5.20 12.37 -6.12
CA TRP A 43 4.75 11.16 -5.44
C TRP A 43 3.22 10.97 -5.55
N ARG A 44 2.45 12.06 -5.60
CA ARG A 44 0.99 11.99 -5.82
C ARG A 44 0.66 11.51 -7.23
N LEU A 45 1.45 11.90 -8.22
CA LEU A 45 1.33 11.34 -9.57
C LEU A 45 1.72 9.86 -9.57
N GLY A 46 2.73 9.48 -8.78
CA GLY A 46 3.07 8.08 -8.52
C GLY A 46 1.89 7.26 -7.99
N ARG A 47 1.19 7.79 -6.98
CA ARG A 47 -0.09 7.24 -6.50
C ARG A 47 -1.12 7.18 -7.61
N ALA A 48 -1.35 8.27 -8.33
CA ALA A 48 -2.40 8.32 -9.35
C ALA A 48 -2.14 7.28 -10.48
N HIS A 49 -0.87 7.04 -10.84
CA HIS A 49 -0.48 5.93 -11.73
C HIS A 49 -0.88 4.56 -11.15
N TYR A 50 -0.67 4.33 -9.85
CA TYR A 50 -1.12 3.11 -9.19
C TYR A 50 -2.65 2.98 -9.22
N ASP A 51 -3.38 4.06 -8.91
CA ASP A 51 -4.84 4.05 -8.83
C ASP A 51 -5.48 3.74 -10.20
N VAL A 52 -5.04 4.38 -11.29
CA VAL A 52 -5.52 4.04 -12.65
C VAL A 52 -5.15 2.62 -13.06
N ALA A 53 -4.02 2.09 -12.57
CA ALA A 53 -3.66 0.70 -12.81
C ALA A 53 -4.67 -0.26 -12.17
N GLN A 54 -5.19 0.06 -10.98
CA GLN A 54 -6.18 -0.77 -10.29
C GLN A 54 -7.55 -0.79 -10.98
N GLU A 55 -7.83 0.13 -11.89
CA GLU A 55 -9.07 0.16 -12.70
C GLU A 55 -9.02 -0.76 -13.93
N SER A 56 -7.88 -1.38 -14.21
CA SER A 56 -7.67 -2.21 -15.40
C SER A 56 -7.36 -3.67 -15.05
N THR A 57 -7.83 -4.58 -15.91
CA THR A 57 -7.46 -6.00 -15.87
C THR A 57 -6.38 -6.36 -16.90
N ASP A 58 -5.98 -5.41 -17.77
CA ASP A 58 -4.88 -5.60 -18.71
C ASP A 58 -3.54 -5.52 -17.99
N LYS A 59 -2.90 -6.68 -17.80
CA LYS A 59 -1.60 -6.81 -17.14
C LYS A 59 -0.51 -5.94 -17.74
N LYS A 60 -0.49 -5.72 -19.07
CA LYS A 60 0.53 -4.88 -19.71
C LYS A 60 0.33 -3.41 -19.34
N TYR A 61 -0.93 -2.96 -19.34
CA TYR A 61 -1.28 -1.62 -18.88
C TYR A 61 -0.92 -1.43 -17.41
N VAL A 62 -1.30 -2.37 -16.55
CA VAL A 62 -1.00 -2.32 -15.10
C VAL A 62 0.50 -2.22 -14.86
N GLU A 63 1.29 -3.09 -15.49
CA GLU A 63 2.76 -3.04 -15.37
C GLU A 63 3.32 -1.68 -15.81
N ALA A 64 2.90 -1.19 -16.98
CA ALA A 64 3.38 0.08 -17.51
C ALA A 64 3.06 1.25 -16.59
N GLN A 65 1.86 1.30 -16.00
CA GLN A 65 1.48 2.35 -15.07
C GLN A 65 2.25 2.25 -13.75
N CYS A 66 2.38 1.05 -13.17
CA CYS A 66 3.13 0.88 -11.93
C CYS A 66 4.62 1.22 -12.10
N ARG A 67 5.24 0.93 -13.26
CA ARG A 67 6.61 1.36 -13.56
C ARG A 67 6.72 2.89 -13.66
N LYS A 68 5.81 3.55 -14.40
CA LYS A 68 5.78 5.02 -14.48
C LYS A 68 5.59 5.67 -13.11
N GLY A 69 4.71 5.12 -12.28
CA GLY A 69 4.50 5.59 -10.92
C GLY A 69 5.77 5.44 -10.07
N LEU A 70 6.45 4.30 -10.20
CA LEU A 70 7.69 4.02 -9.47
C LEU A 70 8.82 5.01 -9.84
N ASP A 71 8.90 5.40 -11.11
CA ASP A 71 9.83 6.41 -11.60
C ASP A 71 9.52 7.79 -11.00
N ARG A 72 8.25 8.20 -10.99
CA ARG A 72 7.82 9.49 -10.40
C ARG A 72 8.11 9.55 -8.90
N VAL A 73 7.90 8.46 -8.17
CA VAL A 73 8.25 8.42 -6.74
C VAL A 73 9.76 8.43 -6.53
N ALA A 74 10.54 7.77 -7.39
CA ALA A 74 12.00 7.84 -7.32
C ALA A 74 12.50 9.28 -7.50
N GLU A 75 11.91 10.01 -8.46
CA GLU A 75 12.19 11.41 -8.71
C GLU A 75 11.80 12.30 -7.52
N SER A 76 10.65 12.04 -6.90
CA SER A 76 10.22 12.72 -5.67
C SER A 76 11.23 12.56 -4.52
N LEU A 77 11.74 11.34 -4.30
CA LEU A 77 12.73 11.06 -3.26
C LEU A 77 14.11 11.64 -3.56
N ALA A 78 14.46 11.79 -4.85
CA ALA A 78 15.69 12.46 -5.24
C ALA A 78 15.61 13.98 -4.99
N ALA A 79 14.41 14.57 -5.09
CA ALA A 79 14.17 15.98 -4.81
C ALA A 79 14.01 16.28 -3.31
N GLU A 80 13.37 15.38 -2.56
CA GLU A 80 13.16 15.48 -1.11
C GLU A 80 13.15 14.08 -0.49
N GLU A 81 14.26 13.71 0.16
CA GLU A 81 14.40 12.40 0.80
C GLU A 81 13.46 12.25 1.99
N ALA A 82 13.23 13.33 2.77
CA ALA A 82 12.41 13.29 3.97
C ALA A 82 10.90 13.40 3.67
N SER A 83 10.42 12.74 2.60
CA SER A 83 9.01 12.71 2.21
C SER A 83 8.34 11.40 2.62
N ALA A 84 7.51 11.45 3.69
CA ALA A 84 6.73 10.30 4.14
C ALA A 84 5.85 9.72 3.03
N GLY A 85 5.15 10.59 2.28
CA GLY A 85 4.29 10.19 1.17
C GLY A 85 5.06 9.48 0.06
N ALA A 86 6.24 9.99 -0.31
CA ALA A 86 7.07 9.34 -1.33
C ALA A 86 7.61 8.00 -0.86
N HIS A 87 8.09 7.89 0.39
CA HIS A 87 8.51 6.61 0.96
C HIS A 87 7.36 5.57 0.95
N LYS A 88 6.17 5.94 1.44
CA LYS A 88 4.99 5.06 1.40
C LYS A 88 4.70 4.54 0.00
N TRP A 89 4.58 5.46 -0.97
CA TRP A 89 4.22 5.09 -2.33
C TRP A 89 5.34 4.33 -3.05
N LYS A 90 6.61 4.53 -2.68
CA LYS A 90 7.73 3.74 -3.20
C LYS A 90 7.55 2.27 -2.84
N GLY A 91 7.25 1.98 -1.57
CA GLY A 91 7.00 0.62 -1.12
C GLY A 91 5.78 -0.02 -1.79
N ILE A 92 4.66 0.72 -1.92
CA ILE A 92 3.45 0.23 -2.58
C ILE A 92 3.71 -0.11 -4.06
N LEU A 93 4.37 0.79 -4.80
CA LEU A 93 4.66 0.61 -6.23
C LEU A 93 5.70 -0.48 -6.48
N LEU A 94 6.70 -0.64 -5.61
CA LEU A 94 7.60 -1.81 -5.64
C LEU A 94 6.80 -3.11 -5.51
N GLY A 95 5.82 -3.15 -4.59
CA GLY A 95 4.89 -4.27 -4.47
C GLY A 95 4.11 -4.52 -5.76
N CYS A 96 3.58 -3.48 -6.40
CA CYS A 96 2.88 -3.61 -7.68
C CYS A 96 3.78 -4.16 -8.79
N VAL A 97 4.98 -3.60 -8.98
CA VAL A 97 5.93 -4.04 -10.00
C VAL A 97 6.42 -5.48 -9.73
N SER A 98 6.41 -5.91 -8.46
CA SER A 98 6.89 -7.23 -8.06
C SER A 98 6.13 -8.41 -8.70
N ASP A 99 4.92 -8.18 -9.19
CA ASP A 99 4.12 -9.21 -9.88
C ASP A 99 4.53 -9.44 -11.34
N PHE A 100 5.40 -8.58 -11.88
CA PHE A 100 5.83 -8.59 -13.28
C PHE A 100 7.33 -8.84 -13.45
N ILE A 101 8.06 -9.06 -12.36
CA ILE A 101 9.51 -9.29 -12.37
C ILE A 101 9.86 -10.71 -11.93
N PRO A 102 11.03 -11.24 -12.31
CA PRO A 102 11.48 -12.55 -11.87
C PRO A 102 11.51 -12.68 -10.34
N THR A 103 11.29 -13.90 -9.83
CA THR A 103 11.23 -14.19 -8.39
C THR A 103 12.42 -13.65 -7.60
N LYS A 104 13.64 -13.70 -8.18
CA LYS A 104 14.84 -13.14 -7.54
C LYS A 104 14.69 -11.64 -7.27
N GLU A 105 14.26 -10.86 -8.25
CA GLU A 105 14.07 -9.41 -8.12
C GLU A 105 12.87 -9.08 -7.23
N LYS A 106 11.81 -9.89 -7.29
CA LYS A 106 10.68 -9.81 -6.35
C LYS A 106 11.15 -9.94 -4.90
N ILE A 107 11.97 -10.96 -4.61
CA ILE A 107 12.55 -11.16 -3.28
C ILE A 107 13.41 -9.96 -2.89
N ALA A 108 14.30 -9.47 -3.76
CA ALA A 108 15.10 -8.27 -3.45
C ALA A 108 14.23 -7.05 -3.12
N SER A 109 13.13 -6.89 -3.85
CA SER A 109 12.20 -5.76 -3.66
C SER A 109 11.53 -5.77 -2.29
N THR A 110 11.28 -6.94 -1.69
CA THR A 110 10.63 -6.99 -0.36
C THR A 110 11.50 -6.38 0.74
N TYR A 111 12.84 -6.46 0.64
CA TYR A 111 13.75 -5.84 1.61
C TYR A 111 13.66 -4.32 1.53
N VAL A 112 13.66 -3.80 0.30
CA VAL A 112 13.57 -2.37 0.00
C VAL A 112 12.21 -1.82 0.40
N MET A 113 11.12 -2.55 0.15
CA MET A 113 9.76 -2.18 0.57
C MET A 113 9.68 -1.94 2.08
N LYS A 114 10.24 -2.85 2.89
CA LYS A 114 10.25 -2.72 4.36
C LYS A 114 10.91 -1.42 4.80
N GLN A 115 12.10 -1.14 4.26
CA GLN A 115 12.85 0.08 4.57
C GLN A 115 12.06 1.34 4.25
N HIS A 116 11.37 1.38 3.10
CA HIS A 116 10.54 2.53 2.75
C HIS A 116 9.29 2.66 3.64
N PHE A 117 8.63 1.56 4.02
CA PHE A 117 7.50 1.64 4.96
C PHE A 117 7.94 2.09 6.35
N GLU A 118 9.04 1.55 6.88
CA GLU A 118 9.60 1.97 8.17
C GLU A 118 9.97 3.46 8.14
N ARG A 119 10.67 3.90 7.08
CA ARG A 119 11.02 5.31 6.91
C ARG A 119 9.81 6.23 6.77
N SER A 120 8.76 5.78 6.07
CA SER A 120 7.50 6.53 6.00
C SER A 120 6.86 6.71 7.37
N ILE A 121 6.88 5.68 8.21
CA ILE A 121 6.31 5.72 9.57
C ILE A 121 7.16 6.60 10.49
N GLU A 122 8.49 6.57 10.37
CA GLU A 122 9.38 7.48 11.10
C GLU A 122 9.10 8.96 10.79
N LEU A 123 8.87 9.27 9.51
CA LEU A 123 8.59 10.63 9.05
C LEU A 123 7.15 11.07 9.34
N ASN A 124 6.20 10.13 9.38
CA ASN A 124 4.80 10.38 9.73
C ASN A 124 4.19 9.17 10.42
N GLU A 125 4.23 9.17 11.75
CA GLU A 125 3.67 8.09 12.57
C GLU A 125 2.14 7.96 12.45
N ARG A 126 1.45 8.99 11.94
CA ARG A 126 -0.01 9.04 11.77
C ARG A 126 -0.48 8.63 10.38
N ASP A 127 0.37 7.97 9.59
CA ASP A 127 -0.04 7.40 8.31
C ASP A 127 -0.57 5.97 8.48
N SER A 128 -1.90 5.84 8.58
CA SER A 128 -2.56 4.52 8.72
C SER A 128 -2.16 3.56 7.60
N THR A 129 -2.07 4.06 6.36
CA THR A 129 -1.72 3.25 5.20
C THR A 129 -0.30 2.71 5.30
N ALA A 130 0.66 3.49 5.81
CA ALA A 130 2.04 3.02 5.99
C ALA A 130 2.12 1.86 7.00
N HIS A 131 1.43 1.99 8.14
CA HIS A 131 1.34 0.90 9.13
C HIS A 131 0.65 -0.35 8.56
N HIS A 132 -0.45 -0.18 7.84
CA HIS A 132 -1.14 -1.28 7.16
C HIS A 132 -0.24 -1.97 6.13
N CYS A 133 0.50 -1.21 5.32
CA CYS A 133 1.43 -1.76 4.32
C CYS A 133 2.60 -2.52 4.96
N LEU A 134 3.14 -2.04 6.09
CA LEU A 134 4.16 -2.76 6.85
C LEU A 134 3.62 -4.08 7.40
N ALA A 135 2.37 -4.08 7.89
CA ALA A 135 1.70 -5.31 8.30
C ALA A 135 1.49 -6.27 7.12
N LYS A 136 1.03 -5.78 5.97
CA LYS A 136 0.86 -6.59 4.75
C LYS A 136 2.16 -7.23 4.31
N TRP A 137 3.25 -6.48 4.37
CA TRP A 137 4.59 -7.00 4.15
C TRP A 137 4.95 -8.09 5.18
N CYS A 138 4.72 -7.84 6.48
CA CYS A 138 4.99 -8.79 7.54
C CYS A 138 4.22 -10.11 7.37
N TRP A 139 2.94 -10.02 7.03
CA TRP A 139 2.07 -11.16 6.73
C TRP A 139 2.61 -11.97 5.55
N ALA A 140 3.00 -11.32 4.46
CA ALA A 140 3.61 -12.00 3.32
C ALA A 140 4.88 -12.75 3.72
N MET A 141 5.75 -12.15 4.54
CA MET A 141 6.96 -12.82 5.05
C MET A 141 6.66 -14.05 5.91
N ASN A 142 5.50 -14.10 6.56
CA ASN A 142 5.05 -15.27 7.32
C ASN A 142 4.51 -16.40 6.41
N GLN A 143 4.16 -16.10 5.16
CA GLN A 143 3.68 -17.09 4.19
C GLN A 143 4.80 -17.71 3.35
N ILE A 144 5.99 -17.12 3.33
CA ILE A 144 7.14 -17.65 2.58
C ILE A 144 7.54 -19.03 3.12
N SER A 145 7.68 -20.00 2.23
CA SER A 145 8.09 -21.37 2.58
C SER A 145 9.53 -21.42 3.10
N TRP A 146 9.89 -22.48 3.83
CA TRP A 146 11.26 -22.66 4.31
C TRP A 146 12.28 -22.68 3.16
N ILE A 147 11.94 -23.33 2.04
CA ILE A 147 12.80 -23.42 0.85
C ILE A 147 13.05 -22.04 0.25
N GLU A 148 12.00 -21.23 0.09
CA GLU A 148 12.14 -19.85 -0.40
C GLU A 148 12.96 -18.98 0.54
N ARG A 149 12.85 -19.17 1.86
CA ARG A 149 13.69 -18.46 2.84
C ARG A 149 15.17 -18.84 2.71
N GLN A 150 15.49 -20.11 2.48
CA GLN A 150 16.87 -20.54 2.27
C GLN A 150 17.44 -19.96 0.97
N ALA A 151 16.67 -20.00 -0.12
CA ALA A 151 17.07 -19.40 -1.39
C ALA A 151 17.30 -17.88 -1.24
N ALA A 152 16.41 -17.18 -0.53
CA ALA A 152 16.58 -15.76 -0.22
C ALA A 152 17.84 -15.50 0.61
N ASN A 153 18.14 -16.35 1.60
CA ASN A 153 19.34 -16.23 2.43
C ASN A 153 20.64 -16.35 1.63
N VAL A 154 20.70 -17.30 0.70
CA VAL A 154 21.88 -17.51 -0.17
C VAL A 154 22.08 -16.32 -1.11
N LEU A 155 21.01 -15.74 -1.64
CA LEU A 155 21.08 -14.69 -2.65
C LEU A 155 21.25 -13.28 -2.06
N PHE A 156 20.68 -13.02 -0.89
CA PHE A 156 20.52 -11.67 -0.31
C PHE A 156 20.97 -11.55 1.15
N GLY A 157 21.47 -12.63 1.75
CA GLY A 157 21.74 -12.70 3.18
C GLY A 157 20.47 -12.87 4.01
N LYS A 158 20.58 -12.76 5.34
CA LYS A 158 19.51 -13.10 6.28
C LYS A 158 18.18 -12.41 5.90
N PRO A 159 17.12 -13.17 5.54
CA PRO A 159 15.86 -12.58 5.18
C PRO A 159 15.24 -11.80 6.33
N PRO A 160 14.62 -10.64 6.07
CA PRO A 160 13.94 -9.89 7.08
C PRO A 160 12.80 -10.74 7.63
N THR A 161 12.80 -10.93 8.94
CA THR A 161 11.77 -11.71 9.63
C THR A 161 10.79 -10.77 10.30
N CYS A 162 9.54 -11.21 10.39
CA CYS A 162 8.52 -10.51 11.14
C CYS A 162 7.60 -11.53 11.78
N SER A 163 7.29 -11.35 13.07
CA SER A 163 6.37 -12.22 13.82
C SER A 163 4.92 -11.86 13.54
N LEU A 164 3.99 -12.78 13.81
CA LEU A 164 2.55 -12.49 13.69
C LEU A 164 2.12 -11.42 14.70
N GLU A 165 2.78 -11.35 15.85
CA GLU A 165 2.59 -10.31 16.86
C GLU A 165 2.98 -8.93 16.31
N GLN A 166 4.16 -8.80 15.67
CA GLN A 166 4.57 -7.56 15.01
C GLN A 166 3.62 -7.15 13.87
N CYS A 167 3.09 -8.14 13.14
CA CYS A 167 2.05 -7.91 12.13
C CYS A 167 0.80 -7.29 12.76
N LYS A 168 0.29 -7.93 13.82
CA LYS A 168 -0.91 -7.49 14.54
C LYS A 168 -0.72 -6.10 15.14
N ASP A 169 0.41 -5.83 15.78
CA ASP A 169 0.72 -4.53 16.37
C ASP A 169 0.71 -3.41 15.32
N SER A 170 1.27 -3.66 14.14
CA SER A 170 1.24 -2.69 13.03
C SER A 170 -0.19 -2.43 12.55
N LEU A 171 -1.04 -3.47 12.46
CA LEU A 171 -2.45 -3.32 12.10
C LEU A 171 -3.25 -2.57 13.17
N LEU A 172 -2.98 -2.81 14.46
CA LEU A 172 -3.62 -2.10 15.57
C LEU A 172 -3.25 -0.61 15.57
N ARG A 173 -1.98 -0.27 15.24
CA ARG A 173 -1.57 1.13 15.04
C ARG A 173 -2.29 1.77 13.86
N SER A 174 -2.40 1.06 12.74
CA SER A 174 -3.21 1.52 11.60
C SER A 174 -4.66 1.80 12.04
N ASP A 175 -5.26 0.86 12.78
CA ASP A 175 -6.66 0.94 13.21
C ASP A 175 -6.95 2.11 14.16
N ALA A 176 -5.98 2.41 15.04
CA ALA A 176 -6.09 3.53 15.97
C ALA A 176 -6.08 4.90 15.27
N ILE A 177 -5.51 4.98 14.06
CA ILE A 177 -5.46 6.19 13.24
C ILE A 177 -6.69 6.28 12.34
N ASP A 178 -6.94 5.22 11.57
CA ASP A 178 -8.05 5.14 10.63
C ASP A 178 -8.56 3.70 10.55
N LYS A 179 -9.83 3.53 10.92
CA LYS A 179 -10.49 2.23 10.95
C LYS A 179 -11.10 1.91 9.60
N THR A 180 -10.41 1.07 8.82
CA THR A 180 -10.83 0.69 7.47
C THR A 180 -11.27 -0.77 7.40
N VAL A 181 -12.17 -1.08 6.45
CA VAL A 181 -12.69 -2.44 6.23
C VAL A 181 -11.55 -3.44 5.97
N HIS A 182 -10.59 -3.10 5.11
CA HIS A 182 -9.48 -3.97 4.78
C HIS A 182 -8.51 -4.21 5.95
N ASN A 183 -8.25 -3.19 6.78
CA ASN A 183 -7.39 -3.34 7.95
C ASN A 183 -8.04 -4.28 8.97
N GLN A 184 -9.35 -4.16 9.17
CA GLN A 184 -10.15 -5.02 10.05
C GLN A 184 -10.18 -6.49 9.56
N ILE A 185 -10.34 -6.73 8.25
CA ILE A 185 -10.23 -8.09 7.68
C ILE A 185 -8.86 -8.67 7.98
N MET A 186 -7.79 -7.89 7.76
CA MET A 186 -6.44 -8.37 7.97
C MET A 186 -6.13 -8.65 9.45
N LEU A 187 -6.68 -7.85 10.39
CA LEU A 187 -6.63 -8.17 11.81
C LEU A 187 -7.27 -9.53 12.10
N GLY A 188 -8.44 -9.79 11.50
CA GLY A 188 -9.11 -11.09 11.60
C GLY A 188 -8.30 -12.25 11.03
N ASP A 189 -7.64 -12.06 9.88
CA ASP A 189 -6.78 -13.07 9.25
C ASP A 189 -5.57 -13.40 10.11
N VAL A 190 -4.90 -12.36 10.64
CA VAL A 190 -3.72 -12.52 11.49
C VAL A 190 -4.09 -13.20 12.81
N THR A 191 -5.15 -12.76 13.48
CA THR A 191 -5.55 -13.38 14.77
C THR A 191 -6.05 -14.81 14.59
N LEU A 192 -6.72 -15.13 13.49
CA LEU A 192 -7.09 -16.51 13.15
C LEU A 192 -5.84 -17.37 12.98
N ARG A 193 -4.83 -16.86 12.29
CA ARG A 193 -3.56 -17.57 12.08
C ARG A 193 -2.78 -17.79 13.38
N MET A 194 -2.94 -16.89 14.35
CA MET A 194 -2.44 -17.04 15.72
C MET A 194 -3.27 -18.03 16.56
N GLY A 195 -4.34 -18.61 16.01
CA GLY A 195 -5.21 -19.57 16.68
C GLY A 195 -6.33 -18.94 17.52
N ASN A 196 -6.47 -17.60 17.52
CA ASN A 196 -7.48 -16.90 18.30
C ASN A 196 -8.77 -16.66 17.48
N ARG A 197 -9.59 -17.72 17.37
CA ARG A 197 -10.85 -17.70 16.60
C ARG A 197 -11.88 -16.71 17.14
N GLU A 198 -11.98 -16.56 18.47
CA GLU A 198 -12.92 -15.62 19.09
C GLU A 198 -12.57 -14.17 18.74
N GLU A 199 -11.29 -13.81 18.84
CA GLU A 199 -10.83 -12.47 18.47
C GLU A 199 -10.95 -12.22 16.96
N SER A 200 -10.64 -13.22 16.13
CA SER A 200 -10.86 -13.14 14.68
C SER A 200 -12.31 -12.83 14.31
N ALA A 201 -13.27 -13.48 14.99
CA ALA A 201 -14.70 -13.22 14.78
C ALA A 201 -15.07 -11.76 15.08
N LYS A 202 -14.48 -11.17 16.14
CA LYS A 202 -14.70 -9.75 16.50
C LYS A 202 -14.22 -8.82 15.38
N TRP A 203 -13.04 -9.10 14.81
CA TRP A 203 -12.49 -8.29 13.72
C TRP A 203 -13.29 -8.41 12.41
N TYR A 204 -13.67 -9.63 12.00
CA TYR A 204 -14.51 -9.78 10.81
C TYR A 204 -15.91 -9.18 10.98
N SER A 205 -16.50 -9.29 12.18
CA SER A 205 -17.78 -8.66 12.49
C SER A 205 -17.70 -7.13 12.41
N SER A 206 -16.62 -6.54 12.93
CA SER A 206 -16.36 -5.10 12.78
C SER A 206 -16.17 -4.71 11.31
N ALA A 207 -15.37 -5.44 10.53
CA ALA A 207 -15.21 -5.19 9.10
C ALA A 207 -16.56 -5.21 8.34
N ALA A 208 -17.42 -6.19 8.62
CA ALA A 208 -18.72 -6.35 7.99
C ALA A 208 -19.76 -5.27 8.39
N SER A 209 -19.50 -4.48 9.45
CA SER A 209 -20.43 -3.47 9.96
C SER A 209 -20.00 -2.01 9.70
N LEU A 210 -18.77 -1.78 9.23
CA LEU A 210 -18.30 -0.44 8.89
C LEU A 210 -19.11 0.21 7.74
N PRO A 211 -19.09 1.54 7.58
CA PRO A 211 -19.63 2.16 6.37
C PRO A 211 -18.85 1.72 5.12
N ALA A 212 -19.56 1.31 4.07
CA ALA A 212 -18.97 1.00 2.76
C ALA A 212 -19.59 1.89 1.68
N VAL A 213 -18.86 2.96 1.35
CA VAL A 213 -19.28 3.97 0.37
C VAL A 213 -18.94 3.51 -1.04
N SER A 214 -17.80 2.85 -1.23
CA SER A 214 -17.33 2.41 -2.53
C SER A 214 -17.62 0.94 -2.81
N LEU A 215 -17.71 0.58 -4.09
CA LEU A 215 -17.89 -0.82 -4.51
C LEU A 215 -16.80 -1.74 -3.97
N ASN A 216 -15.56 -1.24 -3.84
CA ASN A 216 -14.46 -2.01 -3.26
C ASN A 216 -14.68 -2.28 -1.77
N GLN A 217 -15.07 -1.27 -1.00
CA GLN A 217 -15.41 -1.44 0.42
C GLN A 217 -16.57 -2.44 0.56
N GLN A 218 -17.61 -2.35 -0.26
CA GLN A 218 -18.74 -3.29 -0.24
C GLN A 218 -18.31 -4.74 -0.51
N ARG A 219 -17.40 -4.96 -1.48
CA ARG A 219 -16.81 -6.29 -1.73
C ARG A 219 -16.02 -6.81 -0.53
N GLN A 220 -15.22 -5.95 0.10
CA GLN A 220 -14.47 -6.29 1.31
C GLN A 220 -15.41 -6.67 2.47
N GLN A 221 -16.53 -5.96 2.65
CA GLN A 221 -17.51 -6.35 3.68
C GLN A 221 -18.15 -7.71 3.42
N GLN A 222 -18.48 -8.01 2.16
CA GLN A 222 -19.00 -9.33 1.79
C GLN A 222 -17.96 -10.43 2.05
N GLU A 223 -16.68 -10.16 1.78
CA GLU A 223 -15.59 -11.06 2.13
C GLU A 223 -15.50 -11.27 3.65
N ALA A 224 -15.57 -10.19 4.44
CA ALA A 224 -15.56 -10.27 5.90
C ALA A 224 -16.72 -11.10 6.44
N ALA A 225 -17.93 -10.90 5.92
CA ALA A 225 -19.11 -11.67 6.30
C ALA A 225 -18.97 -13.16 5.96
N LYS A 226 -18.39 -13.49 4.80
CA LYS A 226 -18.09 -14.87 4.42
C LYS A 226 -17.05 -15.50 5.35
N LYS A 227 -15.96 -14.78 5.65
CA LYS A 227 -14.92 -15.22 6.60
C LYS A 227 -15.52 -15.49 7.97
N LEU A 228 -16.35 -14.58 8.50
CA LEU A 228 -17.05 -14.75 9.77
C LEU A 228 -17.97 -15.98 9.79
N ALA A 229 -18.74 -16.20 8.72
CA ALA A 229 -19.62 -17.37 8.62
C ALA A 229 -18.84 -18.70 8.50
N SER A 230 -17.61 -18.64 7.98
CA SER A 230 -16.73 -19.80 7.79
C SER A 230 -15.81 -20.09 8.99
N LEU A 231 -15.75 -19.19 9.98
CA LEU A 231 -14.92 -19.38 11.16
C LEU A 231 -15.36 -20.64 11.87
#